data_AF-A0A372JIX8-F1
#
_entry.id   AF-A0A372JIX8-F1
#
_cell.length_a   1.000
_cell.length_b   1.000
_cell.length_c   1.000
_cell.angle_alpha   90.00
_cell.angle_beta   90.00
_cell.angle_gamma   90.00
#
_symmetry.space_group_name_H-M   'P 1'
#
loop_
_entity.id
_entity.type
_entity.pdbx_description
1 polymer ?
#
loop_
_entity_poly.entity_id
_entity_poly.type
_entity_poly.pdbx_seq_one_letter_code
_entity_poly.pdbx_strand_id
1 'polypeptide(L)'
;MSAGSDSITVMTDIDDLVQRVASRAASDNEDLPAPVGDAQIAEAEGQLGFALHPLLARLYREVADGGFGPDYRLLPLLGPGSSVVSEYLTRRKASVGVEHPAWPEGAVPILTWGCAMYAGVDCLGEDGQVLLFEPNPYSGGSWDQCWFVDSAGLAAWLETWLAGTGWFEEDAFDRDDDDLVEPQPWDQAASRLSSGA
;
A
#
# COMPACT_ATOMS: atom_id res chain seq x y z
N MET A 1 -32.93 -10.79 0.30
CA MET A 1 -33.09 -10.02 1.55
C MET A 1 -32.13 -10.60 2.59
N SER A 2 -30.87 -10.14 2.61
CA SER A 2 -29.94 -10.26 3.76
C SER A 2 -28.63 -9.48 3.59
N ALA A 3 -28.52 -8.55 2.62
CA ALA A 3 -27.30 -7.77 2.40
C ALA A 3 -27.07 -6.65 3.44
N GLY A 4 -28.10 -6.28 4.22
CA GLY A 4 -28.02 -5.15 5.15
C GLY A 4 -27.28 -5.44 6.46
N SER A 5 -27.15 -6.71 6.87
CA SER A 5 -26.46 -7.05 8.12
C SER A 5 -24.95 -7.16 7.91
N ASP A 6 -24.53 -7.79 6.80
CA ASP A 6 -23.11 -7.98 6.48
C ASP A 6 -22.41 -6.64 6.19
N SER A 7 -23.06 -5.71 5.48
CA SER A 7 -22.49 -4.37 5.22
C SER A 7 -22.33 -3.51 6.48
N ILE A 8 -23.21 -3.65 7.47
CA ILE A 8 -23.09 -2.91 8.75
C ILE A 8 -21.95 -3.49 9.58
N THR A 9 -21.81 -4.81 9.62
CA THR A 9 -20.71 -5.48 10.34
C THR A 9 -19.35 -5.14 9.73
N VAL A 10 -19.21 -5.20 8.39
CA VAL A 10 -17.96 -4.84 7.70
C VAL A 10 -17.61 -3.37 7.92
N MET A 11 -18.57 -2.45 7.85
CA MET A 11 -18.29 -1.03 8.11
C MET A 11 -17.84 -0.77 9.55
N THR A 12 -18.45 -1.46 10.52
CA THR A 12 -18.07 -1.37 11.94
C THR A 12 -16.66 -1.93 12.18
N ASP A 13 -16.29 -2.99 11.47
CA ASP A 13 -14.95 -3.60 11.55
C ASP A 13 -13.86 -2.67 11.00
N ILE A 14 -14.13 -2.02 9.85
CA ILE A 14 -13.20 -1.04 9.29
C ILE A 14 -13.08 0.21 10.19
N ASP A 15 -14.18 0.66 10.79
CA ASP A 15 -14.13 1.76 11.76
C ASP A 15 -13.24 1.43 12.96
N ASP A 16 -13.40 0.24 13.55
CA ASP A 16 -12.56 -0.23 14.66
C ASP A 16 -11.09 -0.35 14.24
N LEU A 17 -10.81 -0.91 13.07
CA LEU A 17 -9.46 -1.00 12.52
C LEU A 17 -8.81 0.38 12.40
N VAL A 18 -9.49 1.37 11.82
CA VAL A 18 -8.95 2.73 11.67
C VAL A 18 -8.65 3.36 13.03
N GLN A 19 -9.51 3.14 14.04
CA GLN A 19 -9.27 3.63 15.41
C GLN A 19 -8.06 2.96 16.08
N ARG A 20 -7.88 1.65 15.89
CA ARG A 20 -6.71 0.92 16.40
C ARG A 20 -5.43 1.38 15.71
N VAL A 21 -5.46 1.58 14.39
CA VAL A 21 -4.34 2.17 13.64
C VAL A 21 -4.01 3.56 14.14
N ALA A 22 -5.00 4.43 14.33
CA ALA A 22 -4.78 5.78 14.86
C ALA A 22 -4.14 5.76 16.27
N SER A 23 -4.62 4.86 17.14
CA SER A 23 -4.08 4.70 18.48
C SER A 23 -2.64 4.22 18.47
N ARG A 24 -2.31 3.24 17.63
CA ARG A 24 -0.93 2.74 17.48
C ARG A 24 -0.02 3.82 16.88
N ALA A 25 -0.46 4.48 15.81
CA ALA A 25 0.28 5.56 15.16
C ALA A 25 0.66 6.67 16.13
N ALA A 26 -0.29 7.15 16.95
CA ALA A 26 -0.05 8.20 17.94
C ALA A 26 0.86 7.74 19.09
N SER A 27 0.88 6.43 19.40
CA SER A 27 1.80 5.85 20.38
C SER A 27 3.23 5.74 19.84
N ASP A 28 3.39 5.42 18.56
CA ASP A 28 4.70 5.19 17.93
C ASP A 28 5.39 6.49 17.49
N ASN A 29 4.62 7.57 17.29
CA ASN A 29 5.12 8.86 16.85
C ASN A 29 4.31 10.02 17.46
N GLU A 30 4.92 10.78 18.38
CA GLU A 30 4.26 11.93 19.03
C GLU A 30 4.03 13.12 18.06
N ASP A 31 4.78 13.19 16.95
CA ASP A 31 4.76 14.28 15.98
C ASP A 31 4.17 13.83 14.62
N LEU A 32 3.00 13.19 14.65
CA LEU A 32 2.31 12.80 13.42
C LEU A 32 1.92 14.01 12.56
N PRO A 33 2.09 13.95 11.23
CA PRO A 33 1.54 14.93 10.31
C PRO A 33 0.01 15.04 10.48
N ALA A 34 -0.52 16.24 10.27
CA ALA A 34 -1.97 16.43 10.28
C ALA A 34 -2.63 15.57 9.18
N PRO A 35 -3.80 14.97 9.42
CA PRO A 35 -4.53 14.26 8.39
C PRO A 35 -4.90 15.18 7.21
N VAL A 36 -5.05 14.59 6.03
CA VAL A 36 -5.39 15.32 4.80
C VAL A 36 -6.89 15.62 4.73
N GLY A 37 -7.26 16.74 4.13
CA GLY A 37 -8.67 17.08 3.87
C GLY A 37 -9.21 16.44 2.59
N ASP A 38 -10.54 16.42 2.43
CA ASP A 38 -11.20 15.87 1.23
C ASP A 38 -10.74 16.54 -0.09
N ALA A 39 -10.37 17.83 -0.05
CA ALA A 39 -9.84 18.52 -1.21
C ALA A 39 -8.47 17.97 -1.66
N GLN A 40 -7.62 17.57 -0.70
CA GLN A 40 -6.32 16.97 -1.00
C GLN A 40 -6.48 15.53 -1.51
N ILE A 41 -7.46 14.77 -0.99
CA ILE A 41 -7.82 13.46 -1.56
C ILE A 41 -8.25 13.62 -3.02
N ALA A 42 -9.20 14.53 -3.28
CA ALA A 42 -9.69 14.78 -4.64
C ALA A 42 -8.58 15.26 -5.59
N GLU A 43 -7.65 16.07 -5.09
CA GLU A 43 -6.46 16.48 -5.85
C GLU A 43 -5.56 15.28 -6.17
N ALA A 44 -5.26 14.43 -5.19
CA ALA A 44 -4.44 13.23 -5.38
C ALA A 44 -5.08 12.29 -6.41
N GLU A 45 -6.36 11.95 -6.26
CA GLU A 45 -7.12 11.10 -7.19
C GLU A 45 -7.18 11.71 -8.60
N GLY A 46 -7.34 13.03 -8.70
CA GLY A 46 -7.31 13.74 -9.96
C GLY A 46 -5.95 13.66 -10.67
N GLN A 47 -4.84 13.67 -9.93
CA GLN A 47 -3.50 13.48 -10.47
C GLN A 47 -3.22 12.01 -10.83
N LEU A 48 -3.70 11.06 -10.03
CA LEU A 48 -3.55 9.62 -10.26
C LEU A 48 -4.37 9.14 -11.47
N GLY A 49 -5.54 9.74 -11.71
CA GLY A 49 -6.49 9.34 -12.74
C GLY A 49 -7.48 8.26 -12.31
N PHE A 50 -7.47 7.87 -11.03
CA PHE A 50 -8.36 6.89 -10.41
C PHE A 50 -8.55 7.22 -8.92
N ALA A 51 -9.60 6.67 -8.32
CA ALA A 51 -9.87 6.82 -6.89
C ALA A 51 -8.88 5.99 -6.05
N LEU A 52 -8.49 6.52 -4.90
CA LEU A 52 -7.74 5.73 -3.93
C LEU A 52 -8.62 4.59 -3.40
N HIS A 53 -8.00 3.50 -2.97
CA HIS A 53 -8.73 2.49 -2.23
C HIS A 53 -9.43 3.12 -1.01
N PRO A 54 -10.74 2.85 -0.74
CA PRO A 54 -11.48 3.57 0.29
C PRO A 54 -10.83 3.54 1.68
N LEU A 55 -10.26 2.40 2.08
CA LEU A 55 -9.52 2.31 3.34
C LEU A 55 -8.26 3.18 3.33
N LEU A 56 -7.52 3.25 2.23
CA LEU A 56 -6.33 4.09 2.13
C LEU A 56 -6.69 5.58 2.27
N ALA A 57 -7.76 6.02 1.62
CA ALA A 57 -8.26 7.39 1.77
C ALA A 57 -8.68 7.69 3.21
N ARG A 58 -9.29 6.74 3.91
CA ARG A 58 -9.62 6.89 5.35
C ARG A 58 -8.39 7.05 6.21
N LEU A 59 -7.36 6.23 6.00
CA LEU A 59 -6.10 6.34 6.74
C LEU A 59 -5.49 7.75 6.62
N TYR A 60 -5.41 8.29 5.41
CA TYR A 60 -4.88 9.64 5.21
C TYR A 60 -5.75 10.74 5.84
N ARG A 61 -7.08 10.59 5.85
CA ARG A 61 -8.01 11.60 6.41
C ARG A 61 -8.22 11.52 7.91
N GLU A 62 -8.09 10.34 8.49
CA GLU A 62 -8.48 10.08 9.88
C GLU A 62 -7.27 9.81 10.79
N VAL A 63 -6.13 9.37 10.22
CA VAL A 63 -4.92 9.03 11.00
C VAL A 63 -3.86 10.11 10.87
N ALA A 64 -3.25 10.26 9.69
CA ALA A 64 -2.20 11.24 9.42
C ALA A 64 -1.83 11.28 7.93
N ASP A 65 -1.19 12.36 7.47
CA ASP A 65 -0.57 12.45 6.14
C ASP A 65 0.76 11.67 6.07
N GLY A 66 0.69 10.35 6.26
CA GLY A 66 1.85 9.46 6.38
C GLY A 66 2.52 9.52 7.76
N GLY A 67 3.73 8.97 7.87
CA GLY A 67 4.52 9.02 9.11
C GLY A 67 4.15 8.01 10.20
N PHE A 68 3.26 7.06 9.89
CA PHE A 68 2.89 5.90 10.70
C PHE A 68 3.01 4.60 9.88
N GLY A 69 2.70 3.45 10.47
CA GLY A 69 2.83 2.13 9.83
C GLY A 69 4.13 1.42 10.24
N PRO A 70 4.55 0.40 9.48
CA PRO A 70 5.83 -0.30 9.70
C PRO A 70 7.03 0.66 9.71
N ASP A 71 8.21 0.25 10.17
CA ASP A 71 9.34 1.13 10.52
C ASP A 71 9.68 2.24 9.51
N TYR A 72 9.62 1.95 8.22
CA TYR A 72 9.92 2.92 7.16
C TYR A 72 8.81 3.96 6.92
N ARG A 73 7.64 3.71 7.51
CA ARG A 73 6.42 4.54 7.56
C ARG A 73 5.81 4.82 6.21
N LEU A 74 4.50 5.09 6.22
CA LEU A 74 3.78 5.51 5.04
C LEU A 74 4.30 6.88 4.57
N LEU A 75 4.40 7.02 3.26
CA LEU A 75 4.69 8.27 2.57
C LEU A 75 3.53 9.26 2.76
N PRO A 76 3.81 10.58 2.75
CA PRO A 76 2.75 11.57 2.61
C PRO A 76 2.02 11.38 1.28
N LEU A 77 0.74 11.75 1.22
CA LEU A 77 -0.09 11.59 0.03
C LEU A 77 0.37 12.52 -1.09
N LEU A 78 0.61 13.79 -0.75
CA LEU A 78 1.07 14.86 -1.62
C LEU A 78 2.28 15.57 -0.98
N GLY A 79 3.09 16.24 -1.79
CA GLY A 79 4.15 17.10 -1.26
C GLY A 79 5.31 17.34 -2.23
N PRO A 80 6.25 18.23 -1.86
CA PRO A 80 7.41 18.55 -2.69
C PRO A 80 8.50 17.48 -2.70
N GLY A 81 8.46 16.53 -1.76
CA GLY A 81 9.37 15.38 -1.67
C GLY A 81 8.75 14.11 -2.24
N SER A 82 9.28 12.95 -1.84
CA SER A 82 8.64 11.66 -2.13
C SER A 82 7.28 11.59 -1.44
N SER A 83 6.24 11.45 -2.25
CA SER A 83 4.85 11.28 -1.86
C SER A 83 4.23 10.13 -2.67
N VAL A 84 3.13 9.56 -2.22
CA VAL A 84 2.41 8.50 -2.95
C VAL A 84 2.17 8.88 -4.41
N VAL A 85 1.65 10.09 -4.64
CA VAL A 85 1.33 10.57 -5.99
C VAL A 85 2.59 10.81 -6.81
N SER A 86 3.61 11.49 -6.28
CA SER A 86 4.83 11.77 -7.04
C SER A 86 5.60 10.49 -7.39
N GLU A 87 5.66 9.53 -6.47
CA GLU A 87 6.30 8.24 -6.65
C GLU A 87 5.54 7.39 -7.69
N TYR A 88 4.21 7.34 -7.63
CA TYR A 88 3.39 6.67 -8.65
C TYR A 88 3.64 7.26 -10.04
N LEU A 89 3.48 8.58 -10.19
CA LEU A 89 3.61 9.26 -11.48
C LEU A 89 5.00 9.12 -12.09
N THR A 90 6.05 9.16 -11.26
CA THR A 90 7.44 8.97 -11.70
C THR A 90 7.63 7.58 -12.32
N ARG A 91 7.11 6.53 -11.66
CA ARG A 91 7.25 5.15 -12.14
C ARG A 91 6.37 4.83 -13.33
N ARG A 92 5.13 5.34 -13.33
CA ARG A 92 4.24 5.24 -14.49
C ARG A 92 4.86 5.92 -15.70
N LYS A 93 5.40 7.13 -15.56
CA LYS A 93 6.08 7.83 -16.65
C LYS A 93 7.27 7.04 -17.20
N ALA A 94 8.05 6.39 -16.34
CA ALA A 94 9.16 5.54 -16.76
C ALA A 94 8.71 4.23 -17.44
N SER A 95 7.45 3.83 -17.28
CA SER A 95 6.88 2.58 -17.79
C SER A 95 6.07 2.75 -19.08
N VAL A 96 5.83 3.97 -19.56
CA VAL A 96 5.07 4.22 -20.79
C VAL A 96 5.96 4.11 -22.03
N GLY A 97 5.51 3.36 -23.04
CA GLY A 97 6.17 3.26 -24.35
C GLY A 97 7.50 2.50 -24.35
N VAL A 98 7.79 1.74 -23.29
CA VAL A 98 8.98 0.90 -23.16
C VAL A 98 8.61 -0.58 -23.37
N GLU A 99 9.57 -1.38 -23.85
CA GLU A 99 9.35 -2.81 -24.13
C GLU A 99 8.99 -3.60 -22.86
N HIS A 100 9.56 -3.22 -21.72
CA HIS A 100 9.36 -3.86 -20.43
C HIS A 100 8.96 -2.83 -19.36
N PRO A 101 7.67 -2.49 -19.24
CA PRO A 101 7.16 -1.61 -18.20
C PRO A 101 7.45 -2.19 -16.81
N ALA A 102 7.87 -1.35 -15.86
CA ALA A 102 8.22 -1.78 -14.52
C ALA A 102 7.06 -1.62 -13.52
N TRP A 103 6.13 -0.72 -13.81
CA TRP A 103 5.09 -0.32 -12.87
C TRP A 103 3.68 -0.40 -13.46
N PRO A 104 2.77 -1.17 -12.85
CA PRO A 104 1.41 -1.34 -13.34
C PRO A 104 0.55 -0.12 -13.01
N GLU A 105 -0.54 0.05 -13.76
CA GLU A 105 -1.57 1.03 -13.43
C GLU A 105 -2.31 0.63 -12.13
N GLY A 106 -2.67 1.63 -11.32
CA GLY A 106 -3.50 1.45 -10.13
C GLY A 106 -2.77 1.05 -8.85
N ALA A 107 -1.53 0.54 -8.95
CA ALA A 107 -0.71 0.20 -7.78
C ALA A 107 0.05 1.44 -7.28
N VAL A 108 -0.47 2.10 -6.24
CA VAL A 108 0.16 3.30 -5.66
C VAL A 108 1.19 2.90 -4.60
N PRO A 109 2.46 3.35 -4.69
CA PRO A 109 3.47 3.08 -3.67
C PRO A 109 3.14 3.89 -2.40
N ILE A 110 2.87 3.20 -1.30
CA ILE A 110 2.51 3.83 -0.02
C ILE A 110 3.68 3.89 0.96
N LEU A 111 4.69 3.04 0.79
CA LEU A 111 5.85 2.94 1.66
C LEU A 111 7.07 2.48 0.85
N THR A 112 8.25 2.98 1.22
CA THR A 112 9.55 2.50 0.69
C THR A 112 10.23 1.64 1.74
N TRP A 113 10.71 0.45 1.38
CA TRP A 113 11.52 -0.37 2.29
C TRP A 113 13.02 -0.02 2.21
N GLY A 114 13.38 1.06 1.50
CA GLY A 114 14.76 1.31 1.08
C GLY A 114 15.13 0.44 -0.13
N CYS A 115 16.38 0.54 -0.60
CA CYS A 115 16.90 -0.29 -1.71
C CYS A 115 16.03 -0.35 -2.98
N ALA A 116 15.22 0.69 -3.22
CA ALA A 116 14.21 0.76 -4.29
C ALA A 116 13.09 -0.29 -4.21
N MET A 117 12.86 -0.87 -3.03
CA MET A 117 11.71 -1.72 -2.72
C MET A 117 10.54 -0.89 -2.22
N TYR A 118 9.32 -1.31 -2.54
CA TYR A 118 8.09 -0.59 -2.18
C TYR A 118 6.98 -1.52 -1.73
N ALA A 119 6.21 -1.09 -0.73
CA ALA A 119 4.85 -1.58 -0.57
C ALA A 119 3.91 -0.67 -1.37
N GLY A 120 3.02 -1.27 -2.15
CA GLY A 120 2.00 -0.58 -2.93
C GLY A 120 0.62 -1.14 -2.71
N VAL A 121 -0.41 -0.30 -2.86
CA VAL A 121 -1.82 -0.73 -2.77
C VAL A 121 -2.42 -0.73 -4.16
N ASP A 122 -2.98 -1.87 -4.59
CA ASP A 122 -3.77 -1.92 -5.83
C ASP A 122 -5.14 -1.26 -5.62
N CYS A 123 -5.27 0.01 -6.03
CA CYS A 123 -6.50 0.78 -5.89
C CYS A 123 -7.60 0.38 -6.88
N LEU A 124 -7.30 -0.50 -7.85
CA LEU A 124 -8.30 -1.02 -8.79
C LEU A 124 -8.93 -2.34 -8.30
N GLY A 125 -8.36 -2.95 -7.26
CA GLY A 125 -8.91 -4.12 -6.58
C GLY A 125 -9.89 -3.73 -5.47
N GLU A 126 -10.91 -4.55 -5.25
CA GLU A 126 -11.93 -4.32 -4.21
C GLU A 126 -11.35 -4.34 -2.80
N ASP A 127 -10.39 -5.23 -2.52
CA ASP A 127 -9.79 -5.41 -1.19
C ASP A 127 -8.55 -4.53 -0.95
N GLY A 128 -8.10 -3.80 -1.99
CA GLY A 128 -6.87 -3.02 -1.92
C GLY A 128 -5.64 -3.89 -1.61
N GLN A 129 -5.40 -4.93 -2.42
CA GLN A 129 -4.28 -5.85 -2.28
C GLN A 129 -2.98 -5.09 -2.03
N VAL A 130 -2.22 -5.49 -1.01
CA VAL A 130 -0.89 -4.92 -0.74
C VAL A 130 0.14 -5.73 -1.50
N LEU A 131 0.86 -5.04 -2.38
CA LEU A 131 1.87 -5.59 -3.26
C LEU A 131 3.25 -5.18 -2.77
N LEU A 132 4.20 -6.09 -2.85
CA LEU A 132 5.62 -5.81 -2.71
C LEU A 132 6.26 -5.71 -4.09
N PHE A 133 6.94 -4.61 -4.36
CA PHE A 133 7.91 -4.51 -5.43
C PHE A 133 9.32 -4.74 -4.89
N GLU A 134 9.97 -5.80 -5.35
CA GLU A 134 11.33 -6.19 -5.00
C GLU A 134 12.16 -6.26 -6.30
N PRO A 135 13.09 -5.31 -6.55
CA PRO A 135 13.83 -5.28 -7.80
C PRO A 135 14.96 -6.31 -7.89
N ASN A 136 15.37 -6.92 -6.77
CA ASN A 136 16.54 -7.82 -6.71
C ASN A 136 16.48 -9.02 -7.66
N PRO A 137 15.32 -9.69 -7.88
CA PRO A 137 15.20 -10.77 -8.85
C PRO A 137 15.37 -10.35 -10.31
N TYR A 138 15.40 -9.05 -10.63
CA TYR A 138 15.47 -8.57 -12.01
C TYR A 138 16.72 -9.08 -12.74
N SER A 139 16.51 -9.83 -13.82
CA SER A 139 17.57 -10.47 -14.62
C SER A 139 17.64 -9.94 -16.06
N GLY A 140 16.97 -8.81 -16.35
CA GLY A 140 16.75 -8.32 -17.70
C GLY A 140 15.47 -8.89 -18.32
N GLY A 141 14.74 -8.05 -19.05
CA GLY A 141 13.46 -8.42 -19.66
C GLY A 141 12.29 -7.88 -18.85
N SER A 142 11.27 -8.72 -18.65
CA SER A 142 10.06 -8.37 -17.90
C SER A 142 10.32 -8.15 -16.40
N TRP A 143 9.50 -7.29 -15.78
CA TRP A 143 9.54 -6.97 -14.34
C TRP A 143 8.53 -7.77 -13.51
N ASP A 144 7.78 -8.68 -14.11
CA ASP A 144 6.75 -9.49 -13.43
C ASP A 144 7.29 -10.30 -12.26
N GLN A 145 8.50 -10.85 -12.39
CA GLN A 145 9.19 -11.57 -11.29
C GLN A 145 9.62 -10.68 -10.11
N CYS A 146 9.48 -9.36 -10.23
CA CYS A 146 9.78 -8.39 -9.17
C CYS A 146 8.53 -7.99 -8.38
N TRP A 147 7.36 -8.56 -8.69
CA TRP A 147 6.11 -8.24 -8.03
C TRP A 147 5.56 -9.42 -7.23
N PHE A 148 5.21 -9.14 -5.99
CA PHE A 148 4.70 -10.10 -5.02
C PHE A 148 3.43 -9.55 -4.37
N VAL A 149 2.55 -10.43 -3.93
CA VAL A 149 1.45 -10.15 -3.01
C VAL A 149 2.00 -10.27 -1.60
N ASP A 150 2.04 -9.15 -0.89
CA ASP A 150 2.38 -9.09 0.53
C ASP A 150 1.15 -9.50 1.37
N SER A 151 -0.01 -8.93 1.02
CA SER A 151 -1.27 -9.27 1.68
C SER A 151 -2.45 -9.19 0.73
N ALA A 152 -3.44 -10.07 0.90
CA ALA A 152 -4.64 -10.11 0.09
C ALA A 152 -5.46 -8.80 0.12
N GLY A 153 -5.31 -7.98 1.17
CA GLY A 153 -5.96 -6.68 1.28
C GLY A 153 -5.30 -5.76 2.30
N LEU A 154 -5.55 -4.46 2.16
CA LEU A 154 -4.95 -3.43 3.01
C LEU A 154 -5.34 -3.59 4.49
N ALA A 155 -6.57 -4.04 4.76
CA ALA A 155 -7.01 -4.29 6.13
C ALA A 155 -6.17 -5.38 6.81
N ALA A 156 -5.99 -6.53 6.14
CA ALA A 156 -5.21 -7.64 6.67
C ALA A 156 -3.72 -7.26 6.86
N TRP A 157 -3.15 -6.44 5.96
CA TRP A 157 -1.80 -5.93 6.12
C TRP A 157 -1.62 -4.99 7.31
N LEU A 158 -2.63 -4.16 7.61
CA LEU A 158 -2.62 -3.33 8.82
C LEU A 158 -2.74 -4.18 10.09
N GLU A 159 -3.50 -5.27 10.05
CA GLU A 159 -3.61 -6.19 11.19
C GLU A 159 -2.27 -6.87 11.51
N THR A 160 -1.49 -7.27 10.51
CA THR A 160 -0.16 -7.86 10.76
C THR A 160 0.78 -6.85 11.41
N TRP A 161 0.76 -5.59 10.98
CA TRP A 161 1.50 -4.50 11.63
C TRP A 161 1.01 -4.24 13.06
N LEU A 162 -0.30 -4.16 13.30
CA LEU A 162 -0.85 -3.97 14.64
C LEU A 162 -0.46 -5.11 15.60
N ALA A 163 -0.39 -6.34 15.09
CA ALA A 163 0.02 -7.52 15.84
C ALA A 163 1.55 -7.66 15.96
N GLY A 164 2.35 -6.89 15.22
CA GLY A 164 3.80 -7.06 15.14
C GLY A 164 4.19 -8.42 14.55
N THR A 165 3.45 -8.90 13.55
CA THR A 165 3.61 -10.23 12.91
C THR A 165 4.00 -10.14 11.43
N GLY A 166 4.27 -8.93 10.93
CA GLY A 166 4.76 -8.76 9.57
C GLY A 166 6.13 -9.41 9.37
N TRP A 167 6.40 -9.92 8.17
CA TRP A 167 7.73 -10.42 7.78
C TRP A 167 8.82 -9.32 7.84
N PHE A 168 8.40 -8.05 7.83
CA PHE A 168 9.25 -6.87 7.89
C PHE A 168 9.60 -6.44 9.33
N GLU A 169 9.13 -7.14 10.36
CA GLU A 169 9.46 -6.84 11.76
C GLU A 169 10.92 -7.24 12.06
N GLU A 170 11.63 -6.46 12.89
CA GLU A 170 13.06 -6.68 13.18
C GLU A 170 13.36 -8.08 13.73
N ASP A 171 12.45 -8.65 14.52
CA ASP A 171 12.58 -9.96 15.15
C ASP A 171 11.98 -11.10 14.31
N ALA A 172 11.44 -10.83 13.12
CA ALA A 172 10.85 -11.86 12.26
C ALA A 172 11.84 -12.99 11.92
N PHE A 173 13.12 -12.66 11.68
CA PHE A 173 14.16 -13.65 11.37
C PHE A 173 14.57 -14.53 12.56
N ASP A 174 14.28 -14.10 13.79
CA ASP A 174 14.59 -14.85 15.02
C ASP A 174 13.41 -15.73 15.47
N ARG A 175 12.25 -15.61 14.83
CA ARG A 175 11.06 -16.42 15.12
C ARG A 175 11.13 -17.74 14.33
N ASP A 176 11.21 -18.87 15.03
CA ASP A 176 11.02 -20.23 14.48
C ASP A 176 9.53 -20.45 14.11
N ASP A 177 8.95 -19.57 13.31
CA ASP A 177 7.51 -19.46 13.14
C ASP A 177 7.06 -19.89 11.74
N ASP A 178 6.43 -21.07 11.67
CA ASP A 178 5.72 -21.57 10.49
C ASP A 178 4.55 -20.63 10.07
N ASP A 179 4.14 -19.67 10.92
CA ASP A 179 3.07 -18.72 10.65
C ASP A 179 3.56 -17.38 10.00
N LEU A 180 4.87 -17.22 9.73
CA LEU A 180 5.36 -16.06 8.95
C LEU A 180 4.84 -16.13 7.51
N VAL A 181 3.92 -15.22 7.18
CA VAL A 181 3.39 -15.08 5.83
C VAL A 181 4.34 -14.22 5.00
N GLU A 182 5.26 -14.87 4.28
CA GLU A 182 6.12 -14.20 3.32
C GLU A 182 5.36 -13.80 2.04
N PRO A 183 5.74 -12.68 1.40
CA PRO A 183 5.16 -12.27 0.12
C PRO A 183 5.31 -13.34 -0.96
N GLN A 184 4.22 -13.62 -1.68
CA GLN A 184 4.16 -14.64 -2.73
C GLN A 184 4.15 -13.99 -4.12
N PRO A 185 4.66 -14.63 -5.18
CA PRO A 185 4.63 -14.05 -6.53
C PRO A 185 3.23 -13.56 -6.94
N TRP A 186 3.15 -12.40 -7.58
CA TRP A 186 1.88 -11.83 -8.03
C TRP A 186 1.51 -12.37 -9.41
N ASP A 187 0.62 -13.37 -9.45
CA ASP A 187 0.20 -14.05 -10.68
C ASP A 187 -0.36 -13.10 -11.78
N GLN A 188 -0.85 -11.91 -11.39
CA GLN A 188 -1.38 -10.91 -12.31
C GLN A 188 -0.32 -9.92 -12.82
N ALA A 189 0.93 -9.98 -12.34
CA ALA A 189 1.95 -8.98 -12.64
C ALA A 189 2.18 -8.80 -14.14
N ALA A 190 2.37 -9.90 -14.88
CA ALA A 190 2.63 -9.84 -16.32
C ALA A 190 1.49 -9.15 -17.10
N SER A 191 0.23 -9.48 -16.78
CA SER A 191 -0.92 -8.89 -17.47
C SER A 191 -1.13 -7.43 -17.07
N ARG A 192 -0.97 -7.10 -15.78
CA ARG A 192 -1.11 -5.74 -15.24
C ARG A 192 -0.01 -4.80 -15.71
N LEU A 193 1.22 -5.29 -15.87
CA LEU A 193 2.34 -4.51 -16.43
C LEU A 193 2.15 -4.22 -17.91
N SER A 194 1.61 -5.17 -18.67
CA SER A 194 1.33 -4.96 -20.10
C SER A 194 0.11 -4.06 -20.37
N SER A 195 -0.75 -3.87 -19.36
CA SER A 195 -1.95 -3.05 -19.46
C SER A 195 -1.59 -1.58 -19.23
N GLY A 196 -1.70 -0.76 -20.27
CA GLY A 196 -1.37 0.67 -20.21
C GLY A 196 0.12 1.02 -20.37
N ALA A 197 0.91 0.11 -20.95
CA ALA A 197 2.24 0.37 -21.50
C ALA A 197 2.17 1.14 -22.83
#